data_AF-A0AAW0ES15-F1
#
_entry.id   AF-A0AAW0ES15-F1
#
_cell.length_a   1.000
_cell.length_b   1.000
_cell.length_c   1.000
_cell.angle_alpha   90.00
_cell.angle_beta   90.00
_cell.angle_gamma   90.00
#
_symmetry.space_group_name_H-M   'P 1'
#
loop_
_entity.id
_entity.type
_entity.pdbx_description
1 polymer ?
#
loop_
_entity_poly.entity_id
_entity_poly.type
_entity_poly.pdbx_seq_one_letter_code
_entity_poly.pdbx_strand_id
1 'polypeptide(L)'
;MRSCRRWLTAAAGATSPPSASSSLPTAAAAGGGQAAAAAAVGGAVDGAEGSAAAMRGLYRRLLKAGEEGAMMQHCLTAHSLSESVTHGLQLLRLHRELTTVDAAARRTPRWRLWRRTRLGLARRYYAWGLLSLRLRLRCRSAVADVLVYLLFLTVCVLLYEIYRSCRIGVNRAQERYRTLAIPIIQTFDALEAAQSRKRELRKEMEADIVRER
;
A
#
# COMPACT_ATOMS: atom_id res chain seq x y z
N MET A 1 -1.17 -62.00 -32.20
CA MET A 1 -2.41 -62.09 -32.99
C MET A 1 -3.57 -61.60 -32.14
N ARG A 2 -4.33 -60.60 -32.62
CA ARG A 2 -5.70 -60.18 -32.20
C ARG A 2 -5.83 -59.65 -30.75
N SER A 3 -6.50 -58.54 -30.43
CA SER A 3 -7.44 -57.71 -31.17
C SER A 3 -7.49 -56.30 -30.57
N CYS A 4 -7.56 -55.32 -31.47
CA CYS A 4 -8.11 -53.98 -31.32
C CYS A 4 -9.40 -53.91 -30.49
N ARG A 5 -9.60 -52.79 -29.78
CA ARG A 5 -10.87 -52.05 -29.81
C ARG A 5 -10.63 -50.57 -29.49
N ARG A 6 -10.72 -49.75 -30.54
CA ARG A 6 -11.02 -48.31 -30.52
C ARG A 6 -12.46 -48.13 -30.04
N TRP A 7 -12.72 -47.05 -29.30
CA TRP A 7 -13.93 -46.26 -29.48
C TRP A 7 -13.56 -44.77 -29.46
N LEU A 8 -14.00 -44.11 -30.52
CA LEU A 8 -13.97 -42.67 -30.81
C LEU A 8 -15.44 -42.25 -30.83
N THR A 9 -15.78 -41.14 -30.17
CA THR A 9 -16.90 -40.23 -30.47
C THR A 9 -16.74 -39.03 -29.55
N ALA A 10 -17.04 -37.77 -29.86
CA ALA A 10 -17.23 -36.97 -31.06
C ALA A 10 -17.47 -35.54 -30.51
N ALA A 11 -17.14 -34.52 -31.28
CA ALA A 11 -17.27 -33.10 -30.92
C ALA A 11 -18.72 -32.57 -30.99
N ALA A 12 -19.00 -31.53 -30.20
CA ALA A 12 -19.91 -30.39 -30.44
C ALA A 12 -20.19 -29.71 -29.07
N GLY A 13 -20.32 -28.41 -28.89
CA GLY A 13 -20.33 -27.26 -29.79
C GLY A 13 -20.29 -26.00 -28.91
N ALA A 14 -19.76 -24.92 -29.47
CA ALA A 14 -19.77 -23.59 -28.88
C ALA A 14 -21.20 -23.04 -28.75
N THR A 15 -21.45 -22.21 -27.74
CA THR A 15 -22.31 -21.00 -27.83
C THR A 15 -22.31 -20.21 -26.52
N SER A 16 -21.92 -18.95 -26.63
CA SER A 16 -22.30 -17.81 -25.77
C SER A 16 -22.71 -16.69 -26.75
N PRO A 17 -23.36 -15.58 -26.36
CA PRO A 17 -24.35 -15.27 -25.31
C PRO A 17 -25.67 -14.73 -25.96
N PRO A 18 -26.57 -14.05 -25.21
CA PRO A 18 -26.69 -12.61 -25.45
C PRO A 18 -26.94 -11.74 -24.20
N SER A 19 -26.60 -10.46 -24.38
CA SER A 19 -26.78 -9.30 -23.49
C SER A 19 -28.21 -8.75 -23.52
N ALA A 20 -28.62 -8.05 -22.44
CA ALA A 20 -29.42 -6.78 -22.41
C ALA A 20 -30.08 -6.62 -21.02
N SER A 21 -29.68 -5.60 -20.22
CA SER A 21 -30.46 -4.41 -19.79
C SER A 21 -31.78 -4.71 -19.06
N SER A 22 -32.25 -4.06 -18.00
CA SER A 22 -31.94 -2.83 -17.25
C SER A 22 -33.07 -2.70 -16.21
N SER A 23 -32.81 -2.26 -14.98
CA SER A 23 -33.67 -1.37 -14.14
C SER A 23 -33.34 -1.47 -12.65
N LEU A 24 -32.76 -0.39 -12.12
CA LEU A 24 -33.16 0.22 -10.85
C LEU A 24 -34.07 1.42 -11.21
N PRO A 25 -34.83 2.08 -10.31
CA PRO A 25 -34.85 1.95 -8.84
C PRO A 25 -36.27 1.85 -8.23
N THR A 26 -36.41 1.50 -6.96
CA THR A 26 -37.38 2.14 -6.02
C THR A 26 -37.15 1.68 -4.58
N ALA A 27 -37.14 2.66 -3.67
CA ALA A 27 -36.91 2.51 -2.24
C ALA A 27 -38.20 2.11 -1.50
N ALA A 28 -38.08 1.33 -0.41
CA ALA A 28 -38.83 1.51 0.84
C ALA A 28 -38.52 0.43 1.90
N ALA A 29 -38.40 0.90 3.15
CA ALA A 29 -38.58 0.19 4.43
C ALA A 29 -37.56 -0.92 4.80
N ALA A 30 -36.56 -0.67 5.65
CA ALA A 30 -36.63 -0.41 7.10
C ALA A 30 -37.28 -1.56 7.90
N GLY A 31 -36.43 -2.35 8.57
CA GLY A 31 -36.83 -3.27 9.65
C GLY A 31 -36.09 -4.61 9.62
N GLY A 32 -35.20 -4.86 10.57
CA GLY A 32 -34.66 -6.21 10.83
C GLY A 32 -33.14 -6.36 10.82
N GLY A 33 -32.37 -5.31 11.12
CA GLY A 33 -30.94 -5.45 11.39
C GLY A 33 -30.71 -5.80 12.87
N GLN A 34 -30.32 -7.06 13.16
CA GLN A 34 -29.34 -7.41 14.21
C GLN A 34 -29.07 -8.91 14.40
N ALA A 35 -29.85 -9.83 13.80
CA ALA A 35 -29.60 -11.27 13.94
C ALA A 35 -28.64 -11.87 12.86
N ALA A 36 -28.43 -11.19 11.73
CA ALA A 36 -27.60 -11.68 10.63
C ALA A 36 -26.09 -11.36 10.76
N ALA A 37 -25.72 -10.44 11.66
CA ALA A 37 -24.34 -9.99 11.82
C ALA A 37 -23.46 -10.99 12.61
N ALA A 38 -24.04 -11.81 13.48
CA ALA A 38 -23.28 -12.79 14.28
C ALA A 38 -22.93 -14.08 13.49
N ALA A 39 -23.75 -14.46 12.49
CA ALA A 39 -23.48 -15.62 11.64
C ALA A 39 -22.45 -15.32 10.53
N ALA A 40 -22.32 -14.06 10.11
CA ALA A 40 -21.35 -13.64 9.10
C ALA A 40 -19.91 -13.56 9.66
N VAL A 41 -19.75 -13.36 10.97
CA VAL A 41 -18.42 -13.36 11.63
C VAL A 41 -17.89 -14.79 11.81
N GLY A 42 -18.77 -15.78 12.03
CA GLY A 42 -18.37 -17.20 12.11
C GLY A 42 -17.95 -17.79 10.74
N GLY A 43 -18.73 -17.54 9.69
CA GLY A 43 -18.44 -18.08 8.34
C GLY A 43 -17.24 -17.44 7.64
N ALA A 44 -16.90 -16.19 7.97
CA ALA A 44 -15.71 -15.52 7.45
C ALA A 44 -14.41 -16.06 8.07
N VAL A 45 -14.46 -16.48 9.34
CA VAL A 45 -13.28 -17.02 10.05
C VAL A 45 -12.95 -18.43 9.55
N ASP A 46 -13.95 -19.30 9.36
CA ASP A 46 -13.71 -20.65 8.81
C ASP A 46 -13.23 -20.62 7.34
N GLY A 47 -13.74 -19.68 6.54
CA GLY A 47 -13.26 -19.44 5.17
C GLY A 47 -11.85 -18.84 5.13
N ALA A 48 -11.51 -17.96 6.09
CA ALA A 48 -10.19 -17.38 6.24
C ALA A 48 -9.15 -18.41 6.71
N GLU A 49 -9.51 -19.31 7.62
CA GLU A 49 -8.63 -20.39 8.07
C GLU A 49 -8.36 -21.41 6.96
N GLY A 50 -9.40 -21.79 6.20
CA GLY A 50 -9.27 -22.67 5.03
C GLY A 50 -8.40 -22.07 3.93
N SER A 51 -8.57 -20.76 3.66
CA SER A 51 -7.77 -20.05 2.65
C SER A 51 -6.32 -19.80 3.09
N ALA A 52 -6.09 -19.51 4.37
CA ALA A 52 -4.75 -19.42 4.96
C ALA A 52 -4.03 -20.78 4.98
N ALA A 53 -4.76 -21.88 5.22
CA ALA A 53 -4.22 -23.24 5.12
C ALA A 53 -3.85 -23.59 3.66
N ALA A 54 -4.71 -23.22 2.69
CA ALA A 54 -4.42 -23.38 1.27
C ALA A 54 -3.18 -22.61 0.83
N MET A 55 -3.01 -21.36 1.29
CA MET A 55 -1.80 -20.57 1.04
C MET A 55 -0.55 -21.19 1.66
N ARG A 56 -0.61 -21.65 2.92
CA ARG A 56 0.52 -22.35 3.55
C ARG A 56 0.91 -23.62 2.79
N GLY A 57 -0.09 -24.35 2.28
CA GLY A 57 0.11 -25.52 1.42
C GLY A 57 0.79 -25.16 0.09
N LEU A 58 0.32 -24.11 -0.58
CA LEU A 58 0.92 -23.59 -1.82
C LEU A 58 2.34 -23.10 -1.59
N TYR A 59 2.56 -22.34 -0.53
CA TYR A 59 3.86 -21.81 -0.13
C TYR A 59 4.89 -22.93 0.11
N ARG A 60 4.50 -23.99 0.82
CA ARG A 60 5.35 -25.18 1.01
C ARG A 60 5.67 -25.89 -0.31
N ARG A 61 4.71 -25.99 -1.24
CA ARG A 61 4.91 -26.63 -2.55
C ARG A 61 5.86 -25.81 -3.44
N LEU A 62 5.74 -24.49 -3.40
CA LEU A 62 6.61 -23.57 -4.13
C LEU A 62 8.03 -23.55 -3.57
N LEU A 63 8.20 -23.56 -2.24
CA LEU A 63 9.50 -23.74 -1.58
C LEU A 63 10.18 -25.05 -2.01
N LYS A 64 9.42 -26.15 -2.06
CA LYS A 64 9.91 -27.45 -2.56
C LYS A 64 10.29 -27.42 -4.04
N ALA A 65 9.69 -26.53 -4.84
CA ALA A 65 10.03 -26.30 -6.24
C ALA A 65 11.29 -25.43 -6.42
N GLY A 66 11.89 -24.94 -5.33
CA GLY A 66 13.12 -24.14 -5.36
C GLY A 66 12.90 -22.64 -5.55
N GLU A 67 11.71 -22.13 -5.21
CA GLU A 67 11.44 -20.68 -5.20
C GLU A 67 12.03 -19.98 -3.97
N GLU A 68 12.42 -18.71 -4.13
CA GLU A 68 12.96 -17.87 -3.05
C GLU A 68 11.88 -17.57 -2.00
N GLY A 69 11.99 -18.17 -0.81
CA GLY A 69 10.99 -18.08 0.25
C GLY A 69 10.69 -16.66 0.74
N ALA A 70 11.70 -15.79 0.79
CA ALA A 70 11.57 -14.40 1.22
C ALA A 70 10.82 -13.54 0.20
N MET A 71 11.15 -13.69 -1.10
CA MET A 71 10.45 -13.01 -2.19
C MET A 71 8.98 -13.39 -2.20
N MET A 72 8.69 -14.67 -2.00
CA MET A 72 7.34 -15.19 -2.07
C MET A 72 6.48 -14.76 -0.87
N GLN A 73 7.06 -14.64 0.34
CA GLN A 73 6.36 -14.06 1.49
C GLN A 73 5.94 -12.61 1.20
N HIS A 74 6.85 -11.78 0.69
CA HIS A 74 6.55 -10.38 0.34
C HIS A 74 5.49 -10.26 -0.77
N CYS A 75 5.55 -11.10 -1.80
CA CYS A 75 4.54 -11.08 -2.86
C CYS A 75 3.15 -11.52 -2.37
N LEU A 76 3.07 -12.48 -1.43
CA LEU A 76 1.82 -12.97 -0.86
C LEU A 76 1.18 -11.94 0.09
N THR A 77 1.96 -11.10 0.77
CA THR A 77 1.42 -10.05 1.67
C THR A 77 0.97 -8.81 0.91
N ALA A 78 1.55 -8.53 -0.25
CA ALA A 78 1.25 -7.33 -1.04
C ALA A 78 0.03 -7.47 -1.96
N HIS A 79 -0.44 -8.69 -2.25
CA HIS A 79 -1.53 -8.93 -3.21
C HIS A 79 -2.78 -9.47 -2.52
N SER A 80 -3.94 -9.25 -3.16
CA SER A 80 -5.19 -9.88 -2.74
C SER A 80 -5.05 -11.41 -2.78
N LEU A 81 -5.70 -12.09 -1.83
CA LEU A 81 -5.53 -13.52 -1.62
C LEU A 81 -5.84 -14.35 -2.88
N SER A 82 -6.83 -13.94 -3.68
CA SER A 82 -7.20 -14.57 -4.95
C SER A 82 -6.12 -14.42 -6.03
N GLU A 83 -5.53 -13.24 -6.20
CA GLU A 83 -4.46 -13.00 -7.17
C GLU A 83 -3.18 -13.76 -6.78
N SER A 84 -2.88 -13.80 -5.48
CA SER A 84 -1.71 -14.53 -4.96
C SER A 84 -1.78 -16.04 -5.26
N VAL A 85 -2.98 -16.63 -5.11
CA VAL A 85 -3.23 -18.05 -5.37
C VAL A 85 -3.17 -18.36 -6.87
N THR A 86 -3.74 -17.51 -7.72
CA THR A 86 -3.71 -17.71 -9.17
C THR A 86 -2.29 -17.65 -9.73
N HIS A 87 -1.48 -16.68 -9.30
CA HIS A 87 -0.07 -16.59 -9.68
C HIS A 87 0.76 -17.77 -9.14
N GLY A 88 0.53 -18.19 -7.89
CA GLY A 88 1.20 -19.36 -7.31
C GLY A 88 0.88 -20.66 -8.06
N LEU A 89 -0.38 -20.85 -8.48
CA LEU A 89 -0.79 -22.00 -9.29
C LEU A 89 -0.20 -21.97 -10.70
N GLN A 90 -0.13 -20.80 -11.35
CA GLN A 90 0.53 -20.63 -12.64
C GLN A 90 2.01 -20.99 -12.56
N LEU A 91 2.70 -20.55 -11.50
CA LEU A 91 4.10 -20.87 -11.27
C LEU A 91 4.33 -22.38 -11.07
N LEU A 92 3.46 -23.04 -10.30
CA LEU A 92 3.50 -24.49 -10.11
C LEU A 92 3.22 -25.27 -11.40
N ARG A 93 2.31 -24.78 -12.26
CA ARG A 93 2.05 -25.38 -13.57
C ARG A 93 3.28 -25.29 -14.47
N LEU A 94 3.91 -24.13 -14.56
CA LEU A 94 5.13 -23.93 -15.35
C LEU A 94 6.29 -24.80 -14.85
N HIS A 95 6.46 -24.96 -13.53
CA HIS A 95 7.44 -25.89 -12.95
C HIS A 95 7.15 -27.35 -13.27
N ARG A 96 5.89 -27.76 -13.20
CA ARG A 96 5.48 -29.12 -13.57
C ARG A 96 5.73 -29.37 -15.05
N GLU A 97 5.42 -28.40 -15.90
CA GLU A 97 5.68 -28.50 -17.34
C GLU A 97 7.19 -28.56 -17.63
N LEU A 98 8.00 -27.72 -16.98
CA LEU A 98 9.45 -27.74 -17.12
C LEU A 98 10.06 -29.08 -16.69
N THR A 99 9.62 -29.64 -15.56
CA THR A 99 10.11 -30.95 -15.07
C THR A 99 9.67 -32.10 -15.97
N THR A 100 8.47 -32.05 -16.56
CA THR A 100 8.03 -33.05 -17.54
C THR A 100 8.81 -32.96 -18.85
N VAL A 101 9.12 -31.75 -19.33
CA VAL A 101 9.96 -31.52 -20.51
C VAL A 101 11.40 -31.97 -20.27
N ASP A 102 11.95 -31.72 -19.08
CA ASP A 102 13.29 -32.18 -18.70
C ASP A 102 13.35 -33.71 -18.57
N ALA A 103 12.32 -34.36 -18.03
CA ALA A 103 12.22 -35.82 -18.01
C ALA A 103 12.11 -36.40 -19.43
N ALA A 104 11.33 -35.75 -20.31
CA ALA A 104 11.23 -36.13 -21.72
C ALA A 104 12.57 -35.96 -22.46
N ALA A 105 13.30 -34.88 -22.20
CA ALA A 105 14.62 -34.63 -22.77
C ALA A 105 15.65 -35.68 -22.36
N ARG A 106 15.62 -36.15 -21.10
CA ARG A 106 16.50 -37.24 -20.62
C ARG A 106 16.21 -38.59 -21.30
N ARG A 107 14.96 -38.86 -21.64
CA ARG A 107 14.54 -40.11 -22.31
C ARG A 107 14.79 -40.10 -23.82
N THR A 108 15.03 -38.94 -24.43
CA THR A 108 15.24 -38.87 -25.89
C THR A 108 16.67 -39.29 -26.30
N PRO A 109 16.82 -40.22 -27.25
CA PRO A 109 18.13 -40.62 -27.76
C PRO A 109 18.80 -39.50 -28.58
N ARG A 110 20.12 -39.37 -28.43
CA ARG A 110 20.93 -38.25 -28.97
C ARG A 110 20.84 -38.07 -30.49
N TRP A 111 20.51 -39.12 -31.23
CA TRP A 111 20.42 -39.13 -32.69
C TRP A 111 19.15 -38.45 -33.26
N ARG A 112 18.13 -38.16 -32.44
CA ARG A 112 16.94 -37.41 -32.89
C ARG A 112 17.13 -35.90 -32.70
N LEU A 113 18.04 -35.31 -33.48
CA LEU A 113 18.37 -33.88 -33.46
C LEU A 113 17.12 -32.98 -33.55
N TRP A 114 16.17 -33.29 -34.43
CA TRP A 114 14.94 -32.51 -34.59
C TRP A 114 14.01 -32.53 -33.36
N ARG A 115 13.88 -33.68 -32.68
CA ARG A 115 13.11 -33.73 -31.42
C ARG A 115 13.85 -32.99 -30.31
N ARG A 116 15.19 -33.01 -30.33
CA ARG A 116 16.03 -32.35 -29.33
C ARG A 116 15.97 -30.82 -29.44
N THR A 117 15.95 -30.26 -30.66
CA THR A 117 15.78 -28.81 -30.85
C THR A 117 14.39 -28.34 -30.42
N ARG A 118 13.33 -29.10 -30.75
CA ARG A 118 11.96 -28.82 -30.27
C ARG A 118 11.85 -28.86 -28.75
N LEU A 119 12.45 -29.86 -28.09
CA LEU A 119 12.48 -29.94 -26.64
C LEU A 119 13.32 -28.82 -26.00
N GLY A 120 14.43 -28.43 -26.64
CA GLY A 120 15.24 -27.29 -26.21
C GLY A 120 14.50 -25.95 -26.31
N LEU A 121 13.74 -25.73 -27.38
CA LEU A 121 12.87 -24.57 -27.56
C LEU A 121 11.75 -24.54 -26.51
N ALA A 122 11.09 -25.68 -26.27
CA ALA A 122 10.09 -25.81 -25.21
C ALA A 122 10.67 -25.48 -23.83
N ARG A 123 11.86 -26.01 -23.52
CA ARG A 123 12.57 -25.71 -22.26
C ARG A 123 12.86 -24.21 -22.12
N ARG A 124 13.33 -23.57 -23.19
CA ARG A 124 13.57 -22.11 -23.20
C ARG A 124 12.26 -21.36 -23.00
N TYR A 125 11.19 -21.72 -23.70
CA TYR A 125 9.89 -21.06 -23.57
C TYR A 125 9.36 -21.08 -22.12
N TYR A 126 9.37 -22.24 -21.47
CA TYR A 126 8.93 -22.36 -20.07
C TYR A 126 9.87 -21.64 -19.09
N ALA A 127 11.19 -21.65 -19.34
CA ALA A 127 12.15 -20.88 -18.55
C ALA A 127 11.93 -19.36 -18.69
N TRP A 128 11.67 -18.88 -19.91
CA TRP A 128 11.29 -17.48 -20.18
C TRP A 128 9.96 -17.11 -19.51
N GLY A 129 8.98 -18.02 -19.53
CA GLY A 129 7.71 -17.87 -18.81
C GLY A 129 7.90 -17.69 -17.30
N LEU A 130 8.74 -18.52 -16.67
CA LEU A 130 9.08 -18.38 -15.25
C LEU A 130 9.79 -17.05 -14.96
N LEU A 131 10.76 -16.68 -15.80
CA LEU A 131 11.55 -15.46 -15.59
C LEU A 131 10.70 -14.19 -15.73
N SER A 132 9.83 -14.14 -16.75
CA SER A 132 8.89 -13.03 -16.94
C SER A 132 7.86 -12.92 -15.81
N LEU A 133 7.34 -14.04 -15.30
CA LEU A 133 6.41 -14.03 -14.17
C LEU A 133 7.09 -13.51 -12.89
N ARG A 134 8.32 -13.97 -12.62
CA ARG A 134 9.14 -13.48 -11.49
C ARG A 134 9.47 -11.99 -11.63
N LEU A 135 9.85 -11.54 -12.83
CA LEU A 135 10.15 -10.13 -13.08
C LEU A 135 8.90 -9.27 -12.83
N ARG A 136 7.73 -9.69 -13.33
CA ARG A 136 6.47 -8.97 -13.13
C ARG A 136 6.09 -8.87 -11.66
N LEU A 137 6.26 -9.96 -10.89
CA LEU A 137 6.03 -9.96 -9.45
C LEU A 137 6.98 -9.00 -8.71
N ARG A 138 8.28 -9.02 -9.05
CA ARG A 138 9.29 -8.12 -8.47
C ARG A 138 9.06 -6.66 -8.82
N CYS A 139 8.70 -6.36 -10.08
CA CYS A 139 8.38 -5.00 -10.49
C CYS A 139 7.17 -4.46 -9.73
N ARG A 140 6.14 -5.28 -9.52
CA ARG A 140 4.92 -4.85 -8.84
C ARG A 140 5.14 -4.65 -7.33
N SER A 141 5.96 -5.50 -6.69
CA SER A 141 6.35 -5.27 -5.29
C SER A 141 7.22 -4.02 -5.15
N ALA A 142 8.20 -3.82 -6.04
CA ALA A 142 9.04 -2.63 -6.02
C ALA A 142 8.22 -1.33 -6.22
N VAL A 143 7.22 -1.36 -7.10
CA VAL A 143 6.30 -0.22 -7.28
C VAL A 143 5.49 0.06 -6.01
N ALA A 144 5.03 -0.98 -5.31
CA ALA A 144 4.32 -0.80 -4.04
C ALA A 144 5.21 -0.14 -2.98
N ASP A 145 6.47 -0.60 -2.84
CA ASP A 145 7.44 0.00 -1.91
C ASP A 145 7.73 1.46 -2.27
N VAL A 146 7.98 1.75 -3.55
CA VAL A 146 8.18 3.11 -4.03
C VAL A 146 6.98 4.00 -3.74
N LEU A 147 5.76 3.49 -3.91
CA LEU A 147 4.54 4.24 -3.57
C LEU A 147 4.44 4.56 -2.08
N VAL A 148 4.81 3.61 -1.21
CA VAL A 148 4.85 3.84 0.25
C VAL A 148 5.89 4.92 0.59
N TYR A 149 7.09 4.84 0.00
CA TYR A 149 8.11 5.87 0.19
C TYR A 149 7.68 7.24 -0.35
N LEU A 150 7.02 7.29 -1.51
CA LEU A 150 6.47 8.53 -2.05
C LEU A 150 5.39 9.11 -1.14
N LEU A 151 4.50 8.27 -0.59
CA LEU A 151 3.49 8.71 0.38
C LEU A 151 4.14 9.23 1.66
N PHE A 152 5.16 8.56 2.16
CA PHE A 152 5.91 9.05 3.31
C PHE A 152 6.57 10.41 3.02
N LEU A 153 7.15 10.56 1.83
CA LEU A 153 7.81 11.79 1.41
C LEU A 153 6.81 12.95 1.24
N THR A 154 5.61 12.69 0.69
CA THR A 154 4.55 13.70 0.59
C THR A 154 4.05 14.13 1.97
N VAL A 155 3.86 13.20 2.91
CA VAL A 155 3.50 13.54 4.30
C VAL A 155 4.57 14.40 4.95
N CYS A 156 5.85 14.06 4.78
CA CYS A 156 6.97 14.87 5.28
C CYS A 156 6.98 16.29 4.68
N VAL A 157 6.72 16.42 3.37
CA VAL A 157 6.61 17.73 2.70
C VAL A 157 5.41 18.53 3.23
N LEU A 158 4.25 17.90 3.39
CA LEU A 158 3.07 18.57 3.97
C LEU A 158 3.35 19.06 5.38
N LEU A 159 4.02 18.25 6.20
CA LEU A 159 4.38 18.62 7.56
C LEU A 159 5.40 19.77 7.56
N TYR A 160 6.34 19.77 6.62
CA TYR A 160 7.28 20.87 6.44
C TYR A 160 6.59 22.17 6.02
N GLU A 161 5.62 22.12 5.11
CA GLU A 161 4.84 23.30 4.70
C GLU A 161 3.95 23.83 5.83
N ILE A 162 3.36 22.95 6.65
CA ILE A 162 2.63 23.36 7.87
C ILE A 162 3.60 24.03 8.84
N TYR A 163 4.75 23.41 9.12
CA TYR A 163 5.76 24.00 9.98
C TYR A 163 6.24 25.37 9.46
N ARG A 164 6.48 25.47 8.15
CA ARG A 164 6.91 26.70 7.49
C ARG A 164 5.84 27.79 7.60
N SER A 165 4.59 27.46 7.32
CA SER A 165 3.46 28.42 7.42
C SER A 165 3.21 28.84 8.87
N CYS A 166 3.27 27.92 9.84
CA CYS A 166 3.22 28.24 11.26
C CYS A 166 4.36 29.18 11.67
N ARG A 167 5.60 28.90 11.23
CA ARG A 167 6.77 29.75 11.54
C ARG A 167 6.62 31.16 10.97
N ILE A 168 6.13 31.29 9.74
CA ILE A 168 5.83 32.59 9.13
C ILE A 168 4.70 33.30 9.89
N GLY A 169 3.67 32.58 10.30
CA GLY A 169 2.56 33.11 11.10
C GLY A 169 3.02 33.64 12.46
N VAL A 170 3.87 32.89 13.17
CA VAL A 170 4.46 33.32 14.46
C VAL A 170 5.33 34.55 14.27
N ASN A 171 6.18 34.59 13.25
CA ASN A 171 7.01 35.77 12.97
C ASN A 171 6.16 37.02 12.69
N ARG A 172 5.11 36.89 11.87
CA ARG A 172 4.17 38.00 11.61
C ARG A 172 3.41 38.44 12.86
N ALA A 173 3.01 37.51 13.71
CA ALA A 173 2.36 37.83 14.98
C ALA A 173 3.33 38.58 15.91
N GLN A 174 4.58 38.11 16.01
CA GLN A 174 5.64 38.75 16.79
C GLN A 174 5.92 40.18 16.30
N GLU A 175 5.95 40.40 14.98
CA GLU A 175 6.07 41.74 14.40
C GLU A 175 4.91 42.65 14.80
N ARG A 176 3.66 42.16 14.76
CA ARG A 176 2.48 42.92 15.21
C ARG A 176 2.51 43.24 16.70
N TYR A 177 2.98 42.31 17.55
CA TYR A 177 3.13 42.58 18.98
C TYR A 177 4.22 43.62 19.25
N ARG A 178 5.33 43.56 18.51
CA ARG A 178 6.39 44.57 18.62
C ARG A 178 5.89 45.96 18.23
N THR A 179 5.09 46.09 17.17
CA THR A 179 4.55 47.39 16.78
C THR A 179 3.52 47.93 17.77
N LEU A 180 2.69 47.06 18.35
CA LEU A 180 1.74 47.44 19.40
C LEU A 180 2.41 47.77 20.75
N ALA A 181 3.59 47.22 21.03
CA ALA A 181 4.32 47.48 22.27
C ALA A 181 4.96 48.89 22.31
N ILE A 182 5.30 49.46 21.15
CA ILE A 182 5.92 50.80 21.04
C ILE A 182 5.10 51.89 21.74
N PRO A 183 3.80 52.08 21.45
CA PRO A 183 3.02 53.12 22.12
C PRO A 183 2.83 52.84 23.61
N ILE A 184 2.75 51.58 24.03
CA ILE A 184 2.60 51.21 25.44
C ILE A 184 3.84 51.68 26.22
N ILE A 185 5.04 51.35 25.73
CA ILE A 185 6.30 51.77 26.37
C ILE A 185 6.38 53.30 26.41
N GLN A 186 6.04 53.99 25.33
CA GLN A 186 6.03 55.45 25.29
C GLN A 186 5.06 56.07 26.31
N THR A 187 3.89 55.46 26.53
CA THR A 187 2.95 55.94 27.55
C THR A 187 3.46 55.71 28.96
N PHE A 188 4.13 54.59 29.23
CA PHE A 188 4.75 54.34 30.53
C PHE A 188 5.90 55.31 30.79
N ASP A 189 6.79 55.52 29.82
CA ASP A 189 7.89 56.48 29.93
C ASP A 189 7.38 57.91 30.19
N ALA A 190 6.30 58.32 29.50
CA ALA A 190 5.67 59.62 29.72
C ALA A 190 5.04 59.75 31.12
N LEU A 191 4.42 58.68 31.64
CA LEU A 191 3.87 58.65 32.99
C LEU A 191 4.97 58.70 34.06
N GLU A 192 6.06 57.97 33.86
CA GLU A 192 7.22 58.01 34.76
C GLU A 192 7.87 59.40 34.81
N ALA A 193 8.05 60.04 33.65
CA ALA A 193 8.56 61.41 33.56
C ALA A 193 7.60 62.44 34.19
N ALA A 194 6.28 62.23 34.11
CA ALA A 194 5.32 63.08 34.80
C ALA A 194 5.34 62.88 36.32
N GLN A 195 5.55 61.64 36.78
CA GLN A 195 5.69 61.36 38.22
C GLN A 195 6.99 61.89 38.80
N SER A 196 8.11 61.80 38.08
CA SER A 196 9.40 62.36 38.54
C SER A 196 9.31 63.86 38.73
N ARG A 197 8.74 64.59 37.76
CA ARG A 197 8.49 66.04 37.87
C ARG A 197 7.60 66.39 39.05
N LYS A 198 6.54 65.62 39.30
CA LYS A 198 5.68 65.82 40.49
C LYS A 198 6.43 65.60 41.80
N ARG A 199 7.37 64.64 41.84
CA ARG A 199 8.20 64.38 43.02
C ARG A 199 9.24 65.49 43.23
N GLU A 200 9.80 66.04 42.17
CA GLU A 200 10.73 67.18 42.21
C GLU A 200 10.04 68.44 42.74
N LEU A 201 8.88 68.79 42.18
CA LEU A 201 8.09 69.93 42.66
C LEU A 201 7.68 69.79 44.13
N ARG A 202 7.33 68.58 44.58
CA ARG A 202 7.03 68.33 46.00
C ARG A 202 8.25 68.57 46.89
N LYS A 203 9.44 68.16 46.47
CA LYS A 203 10.68 68.40 47.23
C LYS A 203 11.04 69.89 47.28
N GLU A 204 10.81 70.64 46.21
CA GLU A 204 11.00 72.09 46.18
C GLU A 204 10.03 72.80 47.14
N MET A 205 8.74 72.43 47.12
CA MET A 205 7.76 72.96 48.07
C MET A 205 8.09 72.61 49.53
N GLU A 206 8.53 71.37 49.80
CA GLU A 206 8.98 70.98 51.13
C GLU A 206 10.20 71.79 51.57
N ALA A 207 11.15 72.06 50.67
CA ALA A 207 12.31 72.89 50.94
C ALA A 207 11.93 74.36 51.22
N ASP A 208 10.96 74.92 50.50
CA ASP A 208 10.47 76.28 50.73
C ASP A 208 9.73 76.40 52.07
N ILE A 209 8.89 75.42 52.42
CA ILE A 209 8.22 75.36 53.74
C ILE A 209 9.25 75.29 54.89
N VAL A 210 10.35 74.56 54.71
CA VAL A 210 11.42 74.47 55.72
C VAL A 210 12.19 75.79 55.85
N ARG A 211 12.30 76.58 54.78
CA ARG A 211 12.98 77.89 54.80
C ARG A 211 12.12 79.02 55.40
N GLU A 212 10.80 78.93 55.31
CA GLU A 212 9.87 79.93 55.87
C GLU A 212 9.64 79.77 57.39
N ARG A 213 10.10 78.67 58.00
CA ARG A 213 10.06 78.42 59.45
C ARG A 213 11.34 78.83 60.15
#